data_AF-A0A2A5X3M2-F1
#
_entry.id   AF-A0A2A5X3M2-F1
#
_cell.length_a   1.000
_cell.length_b   1.000
_cell.length_c   1.000
_cell.angle_alpha   90.00
_cell.angle_beta   90.00
_cell.angle_gamma   90.00
#
_symmetry.space_group_name_H-M   'P 1'
#
loop_
_entity.id
_entity.type
_entity.pdbx_description
1 polymer ?
#
loop_
_entity_poly.entity_id
_entity_poly.type
_entity_poly.pdbx_seq_one_letter_code
_entity_poly.pdbx_strand_id
1 'polypeptide(L)'
;MRLQSESKQYFNTTRDQLVVSGFLEGKPLVVMVNHWPSRRGGAKRSAPLRMAAARLQSRIKDSLERLTPKPQIIVMGDFNDNPDNKSVRLLTQPQKSLVEEYNEPLFNAMTTLYTKGVGSLAYNDRWHLFDQILLSESFKSRDHLFYLTTKIFNPLYLQTPEGRYKGYPYRTTQKGQLLNGYSDHFPVYVVLGLEL
;
A
#
# COMPACT_ATOMS: atom_id res chain seq x y z
N MET A 1 -9.99 5.19 -13.89
CA MET A 1 -10.76 6.45 -14.09
C MET A 1 -9.81 7.60 -13.86
N ARG A 2 -9.43 8.34 -14.91
CA ARG A 2 -8.49 9.47 -14.81
C ARG A 2 -9.27 10.71 -14.37
N LEU A 3 -8.88 11.30 -13.25
CA LEU A 3 -9.34 12.63 -12.86
C LEU A 3 -8.31 13.64 -13.42
N GLN A 4 -8.73 14.46 -14.37
CA GLN A 4 -7.96 15.60 -14.87
C GLN A 4 -8.39 16.86 -14.10
N SER A 5 -7.43 17.65 -13.64
CA SER A 5 -7.71 18.99 -13.08
C SER A 5 -7.53 20.04 -14.16
N GLU A 6 -8.58 20.82 -14.43
CA GLU A 6 -8.58 21.92 -15.39
C GLU A 6 -7.86 23.16 -14.85
N SER A 7 -6.53 23.09 -14.68
CA SER A 7 -5.69 24.29 -14.64
C SER A 7 -4.21 23.94 -14.79
N LYS A 8 -3.59 24.52 -15.83
CA LYS A 8 -2.14 24.63 -16.10
C LYS A 8 -1.32 23.33 -15.97
N GLN A 9 -1.20 22.62 -17.09
CA GLN A 9 -0.05 21.81 -17.52
C GLN A 9 0.83 21.21 -16.40
N TYR A 10 0.26 20.32 -15.59
CA TYR A 10 1.03 19.34 -14.83
C TYR A 10 0.86 17.99 -15.51
N PHE A 11 1.89 17.51 -16.22
CA PHE A 11 1.98 16.14 -16.73
C PHE A 11 2.12 15.06 -15.62
N ASN A 12 1.66 15.36 -14.40
CA ASN A 12 1.60 14.38 -13.31
C ASN A 12 0.17 13.84 -13.24
N THR A 13 -0.12 12.93 -14.16
CA THR A 13 -1.36 12.18 -14.19
C THR A 13 -1.55 11.44 -12.86
N THR A 14 -2.81 11.39 -12.40
CA THR A 14 -3.19 10.45 -11.35
C THR A 14 -2.90 9.03 -11.88
N ARG A 15 -2.21 8.22 -11.08
CA ARG A 15 -1.89 6.82 -11.43
C ARG A 15 -3.16 5.98 -11.28
N ASP A 16 -3.33 5.03 -12.19
CA ASP A 16 -4.45 4.10 -12.15
C ASP A 16 -4.33 3.14 -10.95
N GLN A 17 -5.47 2.66 -10.45
CA GLN A 17 -5.57 1.62 -9.42
C GLN A 17 -6.22 0.40 -10.08
N LEU A 18 -5.52 -0.73 -10.04
CA LEU A 18 -6.02 -1.98 -10.59
C LEU A 18 -6.92 -2.66 -9.55
N VAL A 19 -8.06 -3.16 -9.99
CA VAL A 19 -8.98 -3.98 -9.19
C VAL A 19 -9.09 -5.32 -9.87
N VAL A 20 -8.79 -6.39 -9.14
CA VAL A 20 -8.94 -7.77 -9.60
C VAL A 20 -9.89 -8.47 -8.64
N SER A 21 -10.95 -9.07 -9.17
CA SER A 21 -11.85 -9.91 -8.41
C SER A 21 -11.79 -11.35 -8.94
N GLY A 22 -11.98 -12.31 -8.03
CA GLY A 22 -11.99 -13.71 -8.37
C GLY A 22 -12.37 -14.56 -7.17
N PHE A 23 -12.10 -15.85 -7.26
CA PHE A 23 -12.34 -16.81 -6.19
C PHE A 23 -11.01 -17.41 -5.73
N LEU A 24 -10.84 -17.54 -4.43
CA LEU A 24 -9.73 -18.27 -3.82
C LEU A 24 -10.31 -19.27 -2.81
N GLU A 25 -10.02 -20.56 -3.03
CA GLU A 25 -10.61 -21.65 -2.25
C GLU A 25 -12.15 -21.56 -2.18
N GLY A 26 -12.76 -21.27 -3.34
CA GLY A 26 -14.22 -21.21 -3.48
C GLY A 26 -14.91 -19.96 -2.94
N LYS A 27 -14.23 -19.04 -2.24
CA LYS A 27 -14.83 -17.78 -1.77
C LYS A 27 -14.35 -16.55 -2.54
N PRO A 28 -15.20 -15.52 -2.71
CA PRO A 28 -14.82 -14.29 -3.40
C PRO A 28 -13.67 -13.55 -2.69
N LEU A 29 -12.71 -13.10 -3.48
CA LEU A 29 -11.60 -12.26 -3.04
C LEU A 29 -11.42 -11.10 -4.03
N VAL A 30 -11.17 -9.91 -3.49
CA VAL A 30 -10.81 -8.73 -4.28
C VAL A 30 -9.42 -8.27 -3.89
N VAL A 31 -8.56 -8.04 -4.89
CA VAL A 31 -7.22 -7.47 -4.71
C VAL A 31 -7.16 -6.15 -5.47
N MET A 32 -6.87 -5.08 -4.75
CA MET A 32 -6.62 -3.76 -5.29
C MET A 32 -5.13 -3.46 -5.27
N VAL A 33 -4.52 -3.27 -6.43
CA VAL A 33 -3.08 -2.99 -6.57
C VAL A 33 -2.88 -1.52 -6.93
N ASN A 34 -2.02 -0.83 -6.19
CA ASN A 34 -1.75 0.59 -6.39
C ASN A 34 -0.25 0.91 -6.50
N HIS A 35 0.02 2.06 -7.11
CA HIS A 35 1.29 2.76 -6.95
C HIS A 35 0.95 4.25 -6.95
N TRP A 36 0.99 4.90 -5.80
CA TRP A 36 0.54 6.28 -5.63
C TRP A 36 1.59 7.29 -6.13
N PRO A 37 1.19 8.55 -6.39
CA PRO A 37 2.11 9.59 -6.82
C PRO A 37 3.32 9.76 -5.89
N SER A 38 4.51 9.65 -6.46
CA SER A 38 5.78 9.77 -5.72
C SER A 38 5.92 11.09 -4.95
N ARG A 39 6.84 11.13 -3.99
CA ARG A 39 7.20 12.35 -3.25
C ARG A 39 8.11 13.32 -4.02
N ARG A 40 8.27 13.16 -5.34
CA ARG A 40 9.12 14.02 -6.19
C ARG A 40 8.67 15.48 -6.10
N GLY A 41 9.62 16.39 -5.95
CA GLY A 41 9.34 17.81 -5.71
C GLY A 41 8.90 18.15 -4.28
N GLY A 42 8.99 17.18 -3.36
CA GLY A 42 8.72 17.35 -1.93
C GLY A 42 7.39 16.71 -1.50
N ALA A 43 7.39 16.12 -0.31
CA ALA A 43 6.24 15.43 0.26
C ALA A 43 5.00 16.34 0.39
N LYS A 44 5.20 17.62 0.77
CA LYS A 44 4.13 18.63 0.88
C LYS A 44 3.47 18.94 -0.48
N ARG A 45 4.28 19.14 -1.53
CA ARG A 45 3.82 19.49 -2.88
C ARG A 45 3.01 18.36 -3.53
N SER A 46 3.43 17.13 -3.30
CA SER A 46 2.80 15.91 -3.86
C SER A 46 1.66 15.36 -3.00
N ALA A 47 1.50 15.81 -1.76
CA ALA A 47 0.47 15.32 -0.83
C ALA A 47 -0.97 15.40 -1.38
N PRO A 48 -1.40 16.48 -2.08
CA PRO A 48 -2.75 16.53 -2.65
C PRO A 48 -3.04 15.40 -3.64
N LEU A 49 -2.03 14.98 -4.42
CA LEU A 49 -2.17 13.89 -5.39
C LEU A 49 -2.31 12.53 -4.70
N ARG A 50 -1.56 12.29 -3.62
CA ARG A 50 -1.72 11.07 -2.80
C ARG A 50 -3.05 11.05 -2.04
N MET A 51 -3.52 12.20 -1.57
CA MET A 51 -4.87 12.32 -1.01
C MET A 51 -5.95 12.01 -2.05
N ALA A 52 -5.80 12.47 -3.30
CA ALA A 52 -6.73 12.15 -4.37
C ALA A 52 -6.75 10.64 -4.69
N ALA A 53 -5.56 10.00 -4.70
CA ALA A 53 -5.45 8.55 -4.87
C ALA A 53 -6.12 7.78 -3.70
N ALA A 54 -5.88 8.20 -2.45
CA ALA A 54 -6.54 7.60 -1.29
C ALA A 54 -8.07 7.72 -1.36
N ARG A 55 -8.60 8.89 -1.77
CA ARG A 55 -10.05 9.09 -1.94
C ARG A 55 -10.63 8.21 -3.04
N LEU A 56 -9.90 8.01 -4.15
CA LEU A 56 -10.32 7.07 -5.19
C LEU A 56 -10.35 5.63 -4.66
N GLN A 57 -9.33 5.23 -3.93
CA GLN A 57 -9.23 3.91 -3.32
C GLN A 57 -10.41 3.66 -2.37
N SER A 58 -10.73 4.65 -1.52
CA SER A 58 -11.90 4.61 -0.62
C SER A 58 -13.21 4.44 -1.41
N ARG A 59 -13.45 5.26 -2.44
CA ARG A 59 -14.68 5.14 -3.24
C ARG A 59 -14.85 3.78 -3.91
N ILE A 60 -13.75 3.19 -4.39
CA ILE A 60 -13.79 1.85 -4.99
C ILE A 60 -14.12 0.81 -3.93
N LYS A 61 -13.44 0.85 -2.77
CA LYS A 61 -13.75 -0.02 -1.62
C LYS A 61 -15.24 0.10 -1.24
N ASP A 62 -15.74 1.31 -1.03
CA ASP A 62 -17.14 1.53 -0.64
C ASP A 62 -18.11 0.97 -1.71
N SER A 63 -17.72 1.03 -2.99
CA SER A 63 -18.51 0.41 -4.07
C SER A 63 -18.53 -1.11 -4.01
N LEU A 64 -17.43 -1.74 -3.59
CA LEU A 64 -17.37 -3.20 -3.43
C LEU A 64 -18.18 -3.65 -2.22
N GLU A 65 -18.13 -2.90 -1.12
CA GLU A 65 -18.89 -3.19 0.11
C GLU A 65 -20.41 -3.05 -0.07
N ARG A 66 -20.86 -2.15 -0.96
CA ARG A 66 -22.28 -2.07 -1.34
C ARG A 66 -22.75 -3.25 -2.18
N LEU A 67 -21.86 -3.94 -2.89
CA LEU A 67 -22.21 -5.10 -3.73
C LEU A 67 -22.17 -6.40 -2.94
N THR A 68 -21.33 -6.48 -1.91
CA THR A 68 -21.15 -7.69 -1.11
C THR A 68 -20.88 -7.27 0.33
N PRO A 69 -21.75 -7.62 1.29
CA PRO A 69 -21.50 -7.34 2.70
C PRO A 69 -20.21 -8.01 3.19
N LYS A 70 -19.37 -7.26 3.92
CA LYS A 70 -18.10 -7.72 4.51
C LYS A 70 -17.20 -8.49 3.51
N PRO A 71 -16.87 -7.90 2.35
CA PRO A 71 -16.07 -8.56 1.34
C PRO A 71 -14.64 -8.80 1.85
N GLN A 72 -13.95 -9.82 1.34
CA GLN A 72 -12.50 -9.97 1.54
C GLN A 72 -11.77 -9.08 0.53
N ILE A 73 -11.23 -7.96 1.00
CA ILE A 73 -10.49 -6.98 0.18
C ILE A 73 -9.05 -6.87 0.69
N ILE A 74 -8.11 -7.09 -0.22
CA ILE A 74 -6.69 -6.79 -0.02
C ILE A 74 -6.37 -5.53 -0.83
N VAL A 75 -5.84 -4.51 -0.17
CA VAL A 75 -5.28 -3.32 -0.83
C VAL A 75 -3.77 -3.32 -0.65
N MET A 76 -3.02 -3.37 -1.75
CA MET A 76 -1.56 -3.47 -1.68
C MET A 76 -0.84 -2.66 -2.74
N GLY A 77 0.44 -2.36 -2.47
CA GLY A 77 1.32 -1.68 -3.41
C GLY A 77 2.18 -0.60 -2.76
N ASP A 78 2.76 0.28 -3.58
CA ASP A 78 3.57 1.42 -3.14
C ASP A 78 2.70 2.66 -2.94
N PHE A 79 2.40 2.97 -1.67
CA PHE A 79 1.58 4.12 -1.30
C PHE A 79 2.36 5.45 -1.34
N ASN A 80 3.69 5.41 -1.46
CA ASN A 80 4.56 6.59 -1.34
C ASN A 80 4.32 7.44 -0.07
N ASP A 81 3.70 6.83 0.94
CA ASP A 81 3.36 7.38 2.24
C ASP A 81 3.48 6.27 3.29
N ASN A 82 3.94 6.61 4.49
CA ASN A 82 4.00 5.71 5.64
C ASN A 82 2.59 5.45 6.23
N PRO A 83 2.42 4.41 7.06
CA PRO A 83 1.15 4.12 7.72
C PRO A 83 0.51 5.29 8.49
N ASP A 84 1.31 6.20 9.04
CA ASP A 84 0.84 7.34 9.84
C ASP A 84 0.44 8.57 9.02
N ASN A 85 0.67 8.55 7.70
CA ASN A 85 0.36 9.70 6.85
C ASN A 85 -1.15 9.81 6.57
N LYS A 86 -1.62 11.05 6.39
CA LYS A 86 -3.05 11.37 6.27
C LYS A 86 -3.78 10.59 5.16
N SER A 87 -3.09 10.31 4.06
CA SER A 87 -3.61 9.56 2.92
C SER A 87 -3.88 8.10 3.26
N VAL A 88 -2.98 7.43 3.97
CA VAL A 88 -3.16 6.04 4.44
C VAL A 88 -4.18 6.00 5.57
N ARG A 89 -4.11 6.94 6.52
CA ARG A 89 -5.08 7.07 7.62
C ARG A 89 -6.51 7.29 7.14
N LEU A 90 -6.71 7.89 5.96
CA LEU A 90 -8.04 8.02 5.36
C LEU A 90 -8.69 6.65 5.08
N LEU A 91 -7.89 5.63 4.79
CA LEU A 91 -8.37 4.27 4.53
C LEU A 91 -8.50 3.43 5.80
N THR A 92 -7.76 3.78 6.86
CA THR A 92 -7.61 2.95 8.06
C THR A 92 -8.26 3.53 9.30
N GLN A 93 -8.98 4.64 9.18
CA GLN A 93 -9.71 5.28 10.25
C GLN A 93 -11.17 5.44 9.85
N PRO A 94 -12.10 5.32 10.82
CA PRO A 94 -13.51 5.59 10.55
C PRO A 94 -13.67 6.95 9.88
N GLN A 95 -14.25 6.95 8.68
CA GLN A 95 -14.63 8.20 8.01
C GLN A 95 -16.03 8.61 8.45
N LYS A 96 -16.41 9.86 8.27
CA LYS A 96 -17.83 10.22 8.30
C LYS A 96 -18.41 9.84 6.93
N SER A 97 -19.13 8.72 6.86
CA SER A 97 -19.86 8.30 5.65
C SER A 97 -21.30 8.81 5.70
N LEU A 98 -21.90 9.08 4.53
CA LEU A 98 -23.34 9.34 4.41
C LEU A 98 -24.17 8.07 4.64
N VAL A 99 -23.55 6.90 4.56
CA VAL A 99 -24.16 5.59 4.83
C VAL A 99 -23.25 4.85 5.80
N GLU A 100 -23.61 4.83 7.08
CA GLU A 100 -22.78 4.28 8.17
C GLU A 100 -22.52 2.77 8.01
N GLU A 101 -23.41 2.05 7.33
CA GLU A 101 -23.35 0.59 7.14
C GLU A 101 -22.18 0.11 6.25
N TYR A 102 -21.62 0.96 5.37
CA TYR A 102 -20.59 0.57 4.38
C TYR A 102 -19.33 1.43 4.50
N ASN A 103 -18.71 1.41 5.69
CA ASN A 103 -17.59 2.28 6.00
C ASN A 103 -16.62 1.66 7.03
N GLU A 104 -16.50 0.34 7.03
CA GLU A 104 -15.52 -0.33 7.89
C GLU A 104 -14.11 0.12 7.48
N PRO A 105 -13.26 0.62 8.40
CA PRO A 105 -11.90 0.99 8.07
C PRO A 105 -11.11 -0.27 7.67
N LEU A 106 -10.17 -0.12 6.74
CA LEU A 106 -9.20 -1.18 6.49
C LEU A 106 -8.23 -1.24 7.68
N PHE A 107 -7.83 -2.43 8.11
CA PHE A 107 -6.69 -2.53 9.00
C PHE A 107 -5.40 -2.57 8.18
N ASN A 108 -4.43 -1.74 8.54
CA ASN A 108 -3.12 -1.76 7.90
C ASN A 108 -2.23 -2.78 8.60
N ALA A 109 -2.04 -3.92 7.94
CA ALA A 109 -1.32 -5.06 8.46
C ALA A 109 0.19 -4.80 8.64
N MET A 110 0.69 -3.68 8.14
CA MET A 110 2.09 -3.26 8.25
C MET A 110 2.36 -2.26 9.39
N THR A 111 1.32 -1.78 10.08
CA THR A 111 1.43 -0.74 11.12
C THR A 111 2.43 -1.12 12.23
N THR A 112 2.39 -2.37 12.70
CA THR A 112 3.31 -2.84 13.75
C THR A 112 4.77 -2.89 13.32
N LEU A 113 5.05 -3.12 12.03
CA LEU A 113 6.42 -3.06 11.50
C LEU A 113 6.93 -1.62 11.48
N TYR A 114 6.06 -0.68 11.05
CA TYR A 114 6.39 0.74 11.03
C TYR A 114 6.69 1.31 12.42
N THR A 115 5.89 0.96 13.43
CA THR A 115 6.13 1.45 14.81
C THR A 115 7.42 0.91 15.41
N LYS A 116 7.94 -0.22 14.91
CA LYS A 116 9.26 -0.77 15.25
C LYS A 116 10.41 -0.14 14.45
N GLY A 117 10.13 0.83 13.59
CA GLY A 117 11.13 1.50 12.75
C GLY A 117 11.56 0.69 11.52
N VAL A 118 10.82 -0.37 11.17
CA VAL A 118 11.12 -1.20 10.00
C VAL A 118 10.51 -0.56 8.73
N GLY A 119 11.30 -0.48 7.66
CA GLY A 119 10.89 0.10 6.38
C GLY A 119 11.10 -0.84 5.19
N SER A 120 10.35 -0.61 4.12
CA SER A 120 10.54 -1.28 2.83
C SER A 120 11.59 -0.57 1.96
N LEU A 121 11.88 0.71 2.23
CA LEU A 121 12.94 1.44 1.54
C LEU A 121 13.66 2.42 2.46
N ALA A 122 14.84 2.88 2.03
CA ALA A 122 15.59 3.91 2.71
C ALA A 122 15.95 5.08 1.77
N TYR A 123 15.77 6.31 2.26
CA TYR A 123 16.09 7.55 1.54
C TYR A 123 16.55 8.64 2.53
N ASN A 124 17.65 9.34 2.21
CA ASN A 124 18.28 10.34 3.08
C ASN A 124 18.47 9.82 4.52
N ASP A 125 19.06 8.64 4.63
CA ASP A 125 19.38 7.97 5.88
C ASP A 125 18.17 7.75 6.82
N ARG A 126 16.97 7.62 6.23
CA ARG A 126 15.72 7.31 6.93
C ARG A 126 14.98 6.15 6.27
N TRP A 127 14.47 5.25 7.09
CA TRP A 127 13.58 4.18 6.67
C TRP A 127 12.16 4.70 6.44
N HIS A 128 11.55 4.21 5.38
CA HIS A 128 10.16 4.47 5.00
C HIS A 128 9.46 3.14 4.75
N LEU A 129 8.18 3.05 5.09
CA LEU A 129 7.35 1.88 4.83
C LEU A 129 6.25 2.25 3.85
N PHE A 130 6.64 2.44 2.59
CA PHE A 130 5.70 2.84 1.54
C PHE A 130 4.96 1.65 0.94
N ASP A 131 5.63 0.51 0.81
CA ASP A 131 5.05 -0.74 0.35
C ASP A 131 4.22 -1.33 1.49
N GLN A 132 2.90 -1.34 1.29
CA GLN A 132 1.97 -1.71 2.35
C GLN A 132 0.90 -2.68 1.87
N ILE A 133 0.34 -3.41 2.83
CA ILE A 133 -0.80 -4.33 2.66
C ILE A 133 -1.84 -3.94 3.71
N LEU A 134 -2.99 -3.50 3.23
CA LEU A 134 -4.18 -3.16 3.99
C LEU A 134 -5.24 -4.23 3.70
N LEU A 135 -5.99 -4.60 4.73
CA LEU A 135 -6.94 -5.71 4.68
C LEU A 135 -8.30 -5.22 5.23
N SER A 136 -9.39 -5.70 4.65
CA SER A 136 -10.73 -5.53 5.22
C SER A 136 -10.86 -6.21 6.57
N GLU A 137 -11.78 -5.74 7.41
CA GLU A 137 -12.04 -6.31 8.75
C GLU A 137 -12.42 -7.79 8.70
N SER A 138 -13.00 -8.26 7.59
CA SER A 138 -13.32 -9.67 7.34
C SER A 138 -12.13 -10.64 7.43
N PHE A 139 -10.88 -10.17 7.33
CA PHE A 139 -9.70 -11.03 7.57
C PHE A 139 -9.40 -11.23 9.07
N LYS A 140 -10.10 -10.56 9.98
CA LYS A 140 -9.91 -10.75 11.44
C LYS A 140 -10.73 -11.92 11.99
N SER A 141 -11.84 -12.29 11.33
CA SER A 141 -12.59 -13.49 11.69
C SER A 141 -11.95 -14.72 11.05
N ARG A 142 -12.08 -15.88 11.71
CA ARG A 142 -11.59 -17.18 11.20
C ARG A 142 -12.71 -17.91 10.46
N ASP A 143 -13.34 -17.24 9.49
CA ASP A 143 -14.47 -17.81 8.74
C ASP A 143 -14.06 -18.38 7.37
N HIS A 144 -12.88 -17.97 6.86
CA HIS A 144 -12.28 -18.45 5.60
C HIS A 144 -10.78 -18.12 5.60
N LEU A 145 -10.36 -17.18 4.75
CA LEU A 145 -9.03 -16.59 4.83
C LEU A 145 -8.96 -15.63 6.01
N PHE A 146 -7.97 -15.80 6.87
CA PHE A 146 -7.78 -14.91 8.02
C PHE A 146 -6.32 -14.48 8.15
N TYR A 147 -6.10 -13.29 8.68
CA TYR A 147 -4.79 -12.70 8.81
C TYR A 147 -3.96 -13.39 9.90
N LEU A 148 -2.74 -13.82 9.55
CA LEU A 148 -1.76 -14.34 10.51
C LEU A 148 -0.67 -13.32 10.80
N THR A 149 0.06 -12.89 9.77
CA THR A 149 1.20 -11.97 9.94
C THR A 149 1.58 -11.27 8.64
N THR A 150 2.33 -10.17 8.75
CA THR A 150 3.03 -9.54 7.63
C THR A 150 4.52 -9.45 7.90
N LYS A 151 5.31 -9.48 6.83
CA LYS A 151 6.77 -9.40 6.89
C LYS A 151 7.32 -8.63 5.71
N ILE A 152 8.53 -8.08 5.92
CA ILE A 152 9.37 -7.56 4.86
C ILE A 152 10.38 -8.64 4.51
N PHE A 153 10.50 -8.98 3.24
CA PHE A 153 11.47 -9.94 2.76
C PHE A 153 12.80 -9.24 2.46
N ASN A 154 13.77 -9.38 3.37
CA ASN A 154 15.05 -8.67 3.32
C ASN A 154 16.28 -9.59 3.50
N PRO A 155 16.41 -10.71 2.77
CA PRO A 155 17.62 -11.53 2.84
C PRO A 155 18.87 -10.75 2.39
N LEU A 156 20.06 -11.19 2.81
CA LEU A 156 21.32 -10.48 2.55
C LEU A 156 21.57 -10.16 1.08
N TYR A 157 21.17 -11.02 0.15
CA TYR A 157 21.37 -10.79 -1.28
C TYR A 157 20.47 -9.67 -1.85
N LEU A 158 19.37 -9.29 -1.18
CA LEU A 158 18.58 -8.11 -1.53
C LEU A 158 19.12 -6.83 -0.89
N GLN A 159 20.15 -6.93 -0.06
CA GLN A 159 20.75 -5.79 0.63
C GLN A 159 22.02 -5.33 -0.09
N THR A 160 22.26 -4.02 -0.07
CA THR A 160 23.55 -3.45 -0.46
C THR A 160 24.61 -4.04 0.48
N PRO A 161 25.64 -4.72 -0.05
CA PRO A 161 26.54 -5.53 0.78
C PRO A 161 27.53 -4.70 1.60
N GLU A 162 27.91 -3.52 1.10
CA GLU A 162 28.99 -2.72 1.65
C GLU A 162 28.84 -1.21 1.41
N GLY A 163 29.80 -0.44 1.93
CA GLY A 163 29.84 1.01 1.79
C GLY A 163 28.78 1.75 2.62
N ARG A 164 28.58 3.03 2.30
CA ARG A 164 27.69 3.93 3.05
C ARG A 164 26.25 3.42 3.16
N TYR A 165 25.77 2.69 2.16
CA TYR A 165 24.38 2.22 2.06
C TYR A 165 24.23 0.75 2.46
N LYS A 166 25.22 0.15 3.14
CA LYS A 166 25.16 -1.24 3.60
C LYS A 166 23.86 -1.53 4.34
N GLY A 167 23.18 -2.61 3.95
CA GLY A 167 21.88 -3.02 4.51
C GLY A 167 20.65 -2.41 3.83
N TYR A 168 20.81 -1.42 2.94
CA TYR A 168 19.68 -0.81 2.21
C TYR A 168 19.25 -1.72 1.06
N PRO A 169 18.01 -1.60 0.51
CA PRO A 169 17.64 -2.33 -0.69
C PRO A 169 18.69 -2.18 -1.80
N TYR A 170 19.10 -3.31 -2.38
CA TYR A 170 20.13 -3.33 -3.39
C TYR A 170 19.57 -2.86 -4.71
N ARG A 171 19.74 -1.56 -4.99
CA ARG A 171 19.18 -0.88 -6.16
C ARG A 171 19.80 -1.42 -7.45
N THR A 172 19.00 -1.54 -8.50
CA THR A 172 19.53 -1.87 -9.84
C THR A 172 20.37 -0.74 -10.41
N THR A 173 19.98 0.52 -10.18
CA THR A 173 20.73 1.69 -10.65
C THR A 173 20.81 2.77 -9.58
N GLN A 174 21.86 3.59 -9.64
CA GLN A 174 22.00 4.80 -8.82
C GLN A 174 22.71 5.89 -9.63
N LYS A 175 22.08 7.07 -9.73
CA LYS A 175 22.64 8.23 -10.45
C LYS A 175 23.14 7.89 -11.88
N GLY A 176 22.41 7.02 -12.59
CA GLY A 176 22.76 6.58 -13.94
C GLY A 176 23.80 5.45 -14.02
N GLN A 177 24.35 5.00 -12.90
CA GLN A 177 25.23 3.83 -12.85
C GLN A 177 24.43 2.57 -12.57
N LEU A 178 24.74 1.49 -13.29
CA LEU A 178 24.19 0.16 -13.04
C LEU A 178 24.93 -0.47 -11.85
N LEU A 179 24.18 -0.84 -10.82
CA LEU A 179 24.71 -1.46 -9.60
C LEU A 179 24.44 -2.97 -9.54
N ASN A 180 23.72 -3.53 -10.52
CA ASN A 180 23.35 -4.95 -10.62
C ASN A 180 22.53 -5.50 -9.43
N GLY A 181 21.91 -4.62 -8.64
CA GLY A 181 20.92 -5.01 -7.65
C GLY A 181 19.54 -5.30 -8.24
N TYR A 182 18.58 -5.59 -7.36
CA TYR A 182 17.24 -6.05 -7.71
C TYR A 182 16.18 -4.94 -7.71
N SER A 183 16.21 -4.09 -6.69
CA SER A 183 15.15 -3.11 -6.43
C SER A 183 15.61 -2.11 -5.38
N ASP A 184 15.09 -0.88 -5.44
CA ASP A 184 15.28 0.08 -4.36
C ASP A 184 14.27 -0.03 -3.22
N HIS A 185 13.40 -1.04 -3.28
CA HIS A 185 12.43 -1.41 -2.27
C HIS A 185 12.56 -2.90 -1.95
N PHE A 186 12.44 -3.27 -0.68
CA PHE A 186 12.25 -4.64 -0.25
C PHE A 186 10.80 -5.10 -0.50
N PRO A 187 10.59 -6.34 -0.97
CA PRO A 187 9.27 -6.92 -1.05
C PRO A 187 8.59 -7.03 0.31
N VAL A 188 7.27 -6.87 0.34
CA VAL A 188 6.43 -7.10 1.52
C VAL A 188 5.43 -8.20 1.21
N TYR A 189 5.07 -9.00 2.21
CA TYR A 189 4.10 -10.06 2.05
C TYR A 189 3.23 -10.21 3.29
N VAL A 190 2.05 -10.78 3.06
CA VAL A 190 1.10 -11.20 4.09
C VAL A 190 0.99 -12.71 4.07
N VAL A 191 0.90 -13.31 5.25
CA VAL A 191 0.56 -14.71 5.44
C VAL A 191 -0.88 -14.77 5.92
N LEU A 192 -1.71 -15.52 5.20
CA LEU A 192 -3.09 -15.79 5.52
C LEU A 192 -3.25 -17.26 5.92
N GLY A 193 -4.02 -17.51 6.96
CA GLY A 193 -4.54 -18.84 7.27
C GLY A 193 -5.79 -19.10 6.45
N LEU A 194 -6.09 -20.37 6.22
CA LEU A 194 -7.33 -20.84 5.62
C LEU A 194 -8.03 -21.73 6.65
N GLU A 195 -9.22 -21.34 7.07
CA GLU A 195 -10.12 -22.21 7.83
C GLU A 195 -10.79 -23.18 6.84
N LEU A 196 -10.70 -24.48 7.12
CA LEU A 196 -11.19 -25.57 6.26
C LEU A 196 -12.60 -26.02 6.65
#